data_AF-A0A1Q5RG35-F1
#
_entry.id   AF-A0A1Q5RG35-F1
#
_cell.length_a   1.000
_cell.length_b   1.000
_cell.length_c   1.000
_cell.angle_alpha   90.00
_cell.angle_beta   90.00
_cell.angle_gamma   90.00
#
_symmetry.space_group_name_H-M   'P 1'
#
loop_
_entity.id
_entity.type
_entity.pdbx_description
1 polymer ?
#
loop_
_entity_poly.entity_id
_entity_poly.type
_entity_poly.pdbx_seq_one_letter_code
_entity_poly.pdbx_strand_id
1 'polypeptide(L)'
;MPEFFTEDCRYQIKAQPYLAAIAAGVKTLLTSRQFLLLGTEYEQLYASAEPFWEEQWQARGKMRCPFWTNYWFEPCRSCDCRIEGSVPTEIDALFFLGNDVGNTLAVHVEFKRDHEALSLGQAEAYRPRARCFRDQRRPRKGILKHDHALTVLFCGAGTDLIIVAPHFDRVISHTEAKGAFPGYPD
;
A
#
# COMPACT_ATOMS: atom_id res chain seq x y z
N MET A 1 17.23 -0.03 -11.07
CA MET A 1 15.77 -0.05 -10.87
C MET A 1 15.34 1.40 -10.67
N PRO A 2 14.09 1.80 -10.92
CA PRO A 2 13.66 3.15 -10.60
C PRO A 2 13.34 3.23 -9.10
N GLU A 3 13.88 4.24 -8.43
CA GLU A 3 13.51 4.61 -7.05
C GLU A 3 12.27 5.48 -7.03
N PHE A 4 12.19 6.34 -8.03
CA PHE A 4 11.07 7.22 -8.25
C PHE A 4 10.53 7.00 -9.66
N PHE A 5 9.35 7.56 -9.89
CA PHE A 5 8.66 7.47 -11.17
C PHE A 5 9.57 7.93 -12.32
N THR A 6 9.56 7.15 -13.40
CA THR A 6 10.19 7.49 -14.68
C THR A 6 9.17 7.31 -15.79
N GLU A 7 9.33 8.04 -16.90
CA GLU A 7 8.40 7.98 -18.06
C GLU A 7 8.31 6.57 -18.68
N ASP A 8 9.29 5.71 -18.43
CA ASP A 8 9.31 4.31 -18.85
C ASP A 8 8.28 3.44 -18.11
N CYS A 9 7.82 3.88 -16.93
CA CYS A 9 6.77 3.21 -16.18
C CYS A 9 5.40 3.68 -16.66
N ARG A 10 4.69 2.81 -17.39
CA ARG A 10 3.32 3.08 -17.86
C ARG A 10 2.21 2.63 -16.92
N TYR A 11 2.57 2.09 -15.76
CA TYR A 11 1.59 1.62 -14.79
C TYR A 11 0.88 2.80 -14.11
N GLN A 12 -0.45 2.86 -14.23
CA GLN A 12 -1.30 3.90 -13.65
C GLN A 12 -0.74 5.33 -13.77
N ILE A 13 -0.38 5.76 -14.98
CA ILE A 13 0.29 7.05 -15.25
C ILE A 13 -0.33 8.24 -14.49
N LYS A 14 -1.66 8.25 -14.35
CA LYS A 14 -2.40 9.32 -13.64
C LYS A 14 -2.30 9.24 -12.12
N ALA A 15 -2.10 8.05 -11.54
CA ALA A 15 -1.91 7.87 -10.10
C ALA A 15 -0.46 8.09 -9.66
N GLN A 16 0.51 7.90 -10.57
CA GLN A 16 1.94 7.94 -10.25
C GLN A 16 2.40 9.22 -9.53
N PRO A 17 1.94 10.44 -9.86
CA PRO A 17 2.33 11.63 -9.10
C PRO A 17 1.92 11.57 -7.63
N TYR A 18 0.72 11.05 -7.34
CA TYR A 18 0.21 10.89 -5.98
C TYR A 18 0.97 9.82 -5.22
N LEU A 19 1.14 8.65 -5.85
CA LEU A 19 1.87 7.53 -5.28
C LEU A 19 3.34 7.89 -5.03
N ALA A 20 3.96 8.69 -5.91
CA ALA A 20 5.33 9.18 -5.73
C ALA A 20 5.45 10.13 -4.52
N ALA A 21 4.47 11.02 -4.30
CA ALA A 21 4.44 11.87 -3.12
C ALA A 21 4.29 11.05 -1.83
N ILE A 22 3.41 10.04 -1.83
CA ILE A 22 3.27 9.08 -0.72
C ILE A 22 4.60 8.38 -0.46
N ALA A 23 5.22 7.82 -1.49
CA ALA A 23 6.45 7.07 -1.39
C ALA A 23 7.62 7.94 -0.87
N ALA A 24 7.72 9.19 -1.34
CA ALA A 24 8.70 10.15 -0.86
C ALA A 24 8.50 10.46 0.63
N GLY A 25 7.26 10.75 1.06
CA GLY A 25 6.95 11.00 2.46
C GLY A 25 7.23 9.80 3.37
N VAL A 26 6.83 8.59 2.95
CA VAL A 26 7.12 7.35 3.69
C VAL A 26 8.63 7.16 3.87
N LYS A 27 9.41 7.40 2.80
CA LYS A 27 10.87 7.26 2.84
C LYS A 27 11.52 8.27 3.80
N THR A 28 11.14 9.54 3.75
CA THR A 28 11.95 10.61 4.35
C THR A 28 11.36 11.26 5.59
N LEU A 29 10.05 11.14 5.84
CA LEU A 29 9.35 11.90 6.87
C LEU A 29 8.71 10.97 7.89
N LEU A 30 9.20 11.06 9.14
CA LEU A 30 8.58 10.37 10.28
C LEU A 30 7.10 10.74 10.44
N THR A 31 6.76 12.02 10.26
CA THR A 31 5.38 12.51 10.38
C THR A 31 4.44 11.90 9.34
N SER A 32 4.88 11.70 8.10
CA SER A 32 4.10 11.00 7.08
C SER A 32 3.89 9.53 7.42
N ARG A 33 4.92 8.87 7.98
CA ARG A 33 4.79 7.48 8.47
C ARG A 33 3.79 7.39 9.63
N GLN A 34 3.91 8.26 10.63
CA GLN A 34 2.97 8.33 11.75
C GLN A 34 1.54 8.60 11.28
N PHE A 35 1.37 9.50 10.29
CA PHE A 35 0.07 9.81 9.72
C PHE A 35 -0.61 8.59 9.06
N LEU A 36 0.14 7.72 8.38
CA LEU A 36 -0.42 6.47 7.83
C LEU A 36 -0.97 5.53 8.90
N LEU A 37 -0.37 5.56 10.10
CA LEU A 37 -0.65 4.65 11.19
C LEU A 37 -1.70 5.22 12.16
N LEU A 38 -2.06 6.50 12.04
CA LEU A 38 -2.97 7.20 12.93
C LEU A 38 -4.34 6.49 13.04
N GLY A 39 -4.76 6.18 14.26
CA GLY A 39 -6.01 5.50 14.57
C GLY A 39 -6.02 4.00 14.28
N THR A 40 -4.89 3.41 13.92
CA THR A 40 -4.74 1.97 13.67
C THR A 40 -4.21 1.26 14.92
N GLU A 41 -4.35 -0.07 14.99
CA GLU A 41 -3.75 -0.86 16.09
C GLU A 41 -2.21 -0.78 16.13
N TYR A 42 -1.58 -0.31 15.05
CA TYR A 42 -0.12 -0.21 14.91
C TYR A 42 0.43 1.17 15.22
N GLU A 43 -0.42 2.17 15.50
CA GLU A 43 -0.01 3.56 15.72
C GLU A 43 1.13 3.68 16.74
N GLN A 44 0.94 3.10 17.93
CA GLN A 44 1.92 3.19 19.01
C GLN A 44 3.13 2.29 18.76
N LEU A 45 2.89 1.06 18.29
CA LEU A 45 3.94 0.05 18.10
C LEU A 45 4.94 0.41 16.99
N TYR A 46 4.52 1.26 16.03
CA TYR A 46 5.34 1.73 14.91
C TYR A 46 5.52 3.25 14.91
N ALA A 47 5.35 3.91 16.06
CA ALA A 47 5.43 5.37 16.17
C ALA A 47 6.77 5.98 15.73
N SER A 48 7.87 5.23 15.89
CA SER A 48 9.23 5.60 15.45
C SER A 48 9.73 4.73 14.31
N ALA A 49 8.82 4.15 13.51
CA ALA A 49 9.21 3.17 12.52
C ALA A 49 10.05 3.78 11.39
N GLU A 50 11.02 3.01 10.93
CA GLU A 50 11.92 3.36 9.82
C GLU A 50 11.60 2.52 8.58
N PRO A 51 11.73 3.08 7.38
CA PRO A 51 11.41 2.36 6.15
C PRO A 51 12.52 1.38 5.78
N PHE A 52 12.16 0.14 5.45
CA PHE A 52 13.06 -0.86 4.85
C PHE A 52 13.22 -0.65 3.35
N TRP A 53 13.60 0.58 2.99
CA TRP A 53 13.64 1.06 1.61
C TRP A 53 14.67 0.29 0.76
N GLU A 54 15.87 0.12 1.31
CA GLU A 54 17.00 -0.53 0.63
C GLU A 54 16.80 -2.05 0.55
N GLU A 55 16.28 -2.67 1.62
CA GLU A 55 15.97 -4.09 1.66
C GLU A 55 14.87 -4.43 0.66
N GLN A 56 13.81 -3.61 0.61
CA GLN A 56 12.73 -3.78 -0.35
C GLN A 56 13.24 -3.59 -1.79
N TRP A 57 14.12 -2.62 -2.03
CA TRP A 57 14.80 -2.43 -3.32
C TRP A 57 15.54 -3.70 -3.75
N GLN A 58 16.40 -4.23 -2.88
CA GLN A 58 17.18 -5.43 -3.22
C GLN A 58 16.28 -6.65 -3.44
N ALA A 59 15.25 -6.82 -2.61
CA ALA A 59 14.32 -7.95 -2.72
C ALA A 59 13.52 -7.93 -4.03
N ARG A 60 13.08 -6.75 -4.48
CA ARG A 60 12.28 -6.63 -5.71
C ARG A 60 13.05 -7.01 -6.96
N GLY A 61 14.35 -6.75 -7.01
CA GLY A 61 15.19 -7.00 -8.18
C GLY A 61 14.77 -6.12 -9.38
N LYS A 62 15.23 -6.44 -10.59
CA LYS A 62 15.08 -5.52 -11.74
C LYS A 62 13.62 -5.33 -12.19
N MET A 63 13.05 -4.15 -11.92
CA MET A 63 11.71 -3.71 -12.36
C MET A 63 11.79 -2.50 -13.30
N ARG A 64 10.74 -2.31 -14.14
CA ARG A 64 10.57 -1.11 -14.98
C ARG A 64 9.91 0.05 -14.23
N CYS A 65 9.00 -0.27 -13.32
CA CYS A 65 8.33 0.70 -12.44
C CYS A 65 9.05 0.81 -11.10
N PRO A 66 8.78 1.87 -10.32
CA PRO A 66 9.34 2.00 -8.98
C PRO A 66 9.07 0.75 -8.16
N PHE A 67 10.07 0.29 -7.42
CA PHE A 67 10.04 -1.01 -6.75
C PHE A 67 8.89 -1.18 -5.76
N TRP A 68 8.45 -0.08 -5.17
CA TRP A 68 7.34 0.01 -4.23
C TRP A 68 5.96 -0.02 -4.92
N THR A 69 5.87 -0.05 -6.25
CA THR A 69 4.59 -0.17 -7.01
C THR A 69 4.31 -1.58 -7.52
N ASN A 70 3.08 -1.76 -8.02
CA ASN A 70 2.72 -2.84 -8.95
C ASN A 70 2.95 -4.24 -8.35
N TYR A 71 2.39 -4.46 -7.16
CA TYR A 71 2.49 -5.75 -6.49
C TYR A 71 1.31 -6.63 -6.89
N TRP A 72 1.56 -7.52 -7.84
CA TRP A 72 0.57 -8.47 -8.32
C TRP A 72 0.25 -9.53 -7.28
N PHE A 73 -1.05 -9.74 -7.09
CA PHE A 73 -1.56 -10.89 -6.37
C PHE A 73 -2.25 -11.84 -7.35
N GLU A 74 -1.65 -13.01 -7.51
CA GLU A 74 -2.31 -14.14 -8.16
C GLU A 74 -3.25 -14.85 -7.16
N PRO A 75 -4.52 -15.09 -7.55
CA PRO A 75 -5.45 -15.90 -6.80
C PRO A 75 -4.84 -17.24 -6.36
N CYS A 76 -4.85 -17.52 -5.06
CA CYS A 76 -4.56 -18.87 -4.59
C CYS A 76 -5.86 -19.69 -4.58
N ARG A 77 -5.84 -20.86 -5.23
CA ARG A 77 -7.02 -21.72 -5.42
C ARG A 77 -7.55 -22.33 -4.11
N SER A 78 -6.72 -22.38 -3.07
CA SER A 78 -7.02 -23.01 -1.78
C SER A 78 -7.08 -22.02 -0.61
N CYS A 79 -6.99 -20.71 -0.87
CA CYS A 79 -7.11 -19.70 0.18
C CYS A 79 -8.46 -18.97 0.11
N ASP A 80 -8.88 -18.47 1.27
CA ASP A 80 -9.94 -17.46 1.45
C ASP A 80 -9.47 -16.03 1.10
N CYS A 81 -8.25 -15.90 0.56
CA CYS A 81 -7.63 -14.62 0.22
C CYS A 81 -8.12 -14.02 -1.11
N ARG A 82 -9.19 -14.59 -1.68
CA ARG A 82 -9.90 -14.09 -2.85
C ARG A 82 -11.40 -14.22 -2.62
N ILE A 83 -12.15 -13.28 -3.20
CA ILE A 83 -13.60 -13.35 -3.28
C ILE A 83 -13.98 -13.92 -4.65
N GLU A 84 -14.87 -14.90 -4.65
CA GLU A 84 -15.35 -15.50 -5.89
C GLU A 84 -15.95 -14.45 -6.83
N GLY A 85 -15.62 -14.51 -8.12
CA GLY A 85 -16.02 -13.48 -9.09
C GLY A 85 -15.21 -12.18 -9.06
N SER A 86 -14.28 -12.00 -8.12
CA SER A 86 -13.43 -10.80 -8.10
C SER A 86 -12.40 -10.81 -9.25
N VAL A 87 -12.06 -9.63 -9.76
CA VAL A 87 -10.95 -9.43 -10.71
C VAL A 87 -9.60 -9.73 -10.03
N PRO A 88 -8.54 -10.11 -10.78
CA PRO A 88 -7.17 -10.11 -10.26
C PRO A 88 -6.85 -8.73 -9.68
N THR A 89 -6.37 -8.70 -8.44
CA THR A 89 -6.15 -7.44 -7.73
C THR A 89 -4.67 -7.14 -7.62
N GLU A 90 -4.29 -5.99 -8.13
CA GLU A 90 -2.98 -5.40 -7.91
C GLU A 90 -2.98 -4.59 -6.61
N ILE A 91 -1.81 -4.40 -6.01
CA ILE A 91 -1.61 -3.42 -4.95
C ILE A 91 -0.84 -2.27 -5.59
N ASP A 92 -1.39 -1.06 -5.51
CA ASP A 92 -0.85 0.11 -6.19
C ASP A 92 0.52 0.49 -5.63
N ALA A 93 0.65 0.47 -4.29
CA ALA A 93 1.93 0.60 -3.60
C ALA A 93 2.04 -0.29 -2.35
N LEU A 94 3.25 -0.75 -2.05
CA LEU A 94 3.58 -1.52 -0.85
C LEU A 94 4.82 -0.93 -0.21
N PHE A 95 4.77 -0.71 1.11
CA PHE A 95 5.91 -0.23 1.89
C PHE A 95 6.17 -1.17 3.06
N PHE A 96 7.42 -1.21 3.53
CA PHE A 96 7.80 -1.98 4.72
C PHE A 96 8.41 -1.05 5.76
N LEU A 97 7.93 -1.15 6.99
CA LEU A 97 8.37 -0.35 8.13
C LEU A 97 8.89 -1.27 9.23
N GLY A 98 10.09 -1.02 9.73
CA GLY A 98 10.66 -1.69 10.90
C GLY A 98 10.45 -0.86 12.16
N ASN A 99 10.13 -1.48 13.29
CA ASN A 99 10.12 -0.81 14.59
C ASN A 99 11.34 -1.18 15.45
N ASP A 100 11.43 -0.56 16.62
CA ASP A 100 12.55 -0.68 17.56
C ASP A 100 12.67 -2.06 18.23
N VAL A 101 11.58 -2.82 18.31
CA VAL A 101 11.55 -4.19 18.82
C VAL A 101 11.83 -5.25 17.75
N GLY A 102 12.15 -4.83 16.51
CA GLY A 102 12.55 -5.71 15.41
C GLY A 102 11.40 -6.33 14.62
N ASN A 103 10.16 -5.87 14.82
CA ASN A 103 9.03 -6.29 14.01
C ASN A 103 8.96 -5.49 12.70
N THR A 104 8.45 -6.13 11.66
CA THR A 104 8.24 -5.51 10.34
C THR A 104 6.75 -5.43 10.01
N LEU A 105 6.29 -4.26 9.58
CA LEU A 105 4.94 -3.98 9.10
C LEU A 105 4.95 -3.78 7.59
N ALA A 106 4.08 -4.50 6.87
CA ALA A 106 3.78 -4.21 5.47
C ALA A 106 2.56 -3.27 5.36
N VAL A 107 2.72 -2.12 4.71
CA VAL A 107 1.65 -1.16 4.44
C VAL A 107 1.19 -1.33 2.99
N HIS A 108 0.01 -1.92 2.82
CA HIS A 108 -0.64 -2.18 1.54
C HIS A 108 -1.50 -0.98 1.15
N VAL A 109 -1.17 -0.32 0.04
CA VAL A 109 -1.86 0.88 -0.42
C VAL A 109 -2.70 0.60 -1.66
N GLU A 110 -3.99 0.94 -1.57
CA GLU A 110 -4.86 1.21 -2.71
C GLU A 110 -4.98 2.72 -2.93
N PHE A 111 -5.08 3.13 -4.19
CA PHE A 111 -5.30 4.49 -4.58
C PHE A 111 -6.46 4.59 -5.57
N LYS A 112 -7.39 5.50 -5.27
CA LYS A 112 -8.50 5.88 -6.13
C LYS A 112 -8.56 7.38 -6.27
N ARG A 113 -8.59 7.86 -7.51
CA ARG A 113 -8.80 9.28 -7.82
C ARG A 113 -10.22 9.70 -7.46
N ASP A 114 -10.46 11.01 -7.49
CA ASP A 114 -11.81 11.56 -7.48
C ASP A 114 -12.70 10.86 -8.53
N HIS A 115 -13.86 10.41 -8.06
CA HIS A 115 -14.88 9.70 -8.80
C HIS A 115 -14.43 8.38 -9.43
N GLU A 116 -13.29 7.83 -9.00
CA GLU A 116 -12.84 6.50 -9.40
C GLU A 116 -13.39 5.44 -8.44
N ALA A 117 -14.35 4.65 -8.93
CA ALA A 117 -14.95 3.58 -8.14
C ALA A 117 -13.98 2.40 -7.94
N LEU A 118 -14.12 1.72 -6.80
CA LEU A 118 -13.57 0.38 -6.61
C LEU A 118 -14.35 -0.63 -7.45
N SER A 119 -13.63 -1.57 -8.07
CA SER A 119 -14.28 -2.70 -8.73
C SER A 119 -14.90 -3.64 -7.70
N LEU A 120 -15.93 -4.39 -8.10
CA LEU A 120 -16.57 -5.39 -7.24
C LEU A 120 -15.53 -6.36 -6.64
N GLY A 121 -15.60 -6.57 -5.33
CA GLY A 121 -14.71 -7.48 -4.61
C GLY A 121 -13.28 -6.95 -4.39
N GLN A 122 -12.97 -5.74 -4.88
CA GLN A 122 -11.62 -5.18 -4.74
C GLN A 122 -11.36 -4.75 -3.29
N ALA A 123 -12.30 -4.03 -2.68
CA ALA A 123 -12.18 -3.58 -1.29
C ALA A 123 -12.13 -4.78 -0.34
N GLU A 124 -13.09 -5.68 -0.50
CA GLU A 124 -13.34 -6.81 0.39
C GLU A 124 -12.17 -7.81 0.40
N ALA A 125 -11.42 -7.90 -0.71
CA ALA A 125 -10.25 -8.76 -0.82
C ALA A 125 -8.97 -8.17 -0.19
N TYR A 126 -8.93 -6.87 0.18
CA TYR A 126 -7.67 -6.23 0.61
C TYR A 126 -7.10 -6.81 1.89
N ARG A 127 -7.87 -6.83 2.98
CA ARG A 127 -7.44 -7.40 4.28
C ARG A 127 -7.08 -8.89 4.18
N PRO A 128 -7.91 -9.77 3.55
CA PRO A 128 -7.52 -11.16 3.32
C PRO A 128 -6.22 -11.32 2.55
N ARG A 129 -5.98 -10.49 1.54
CA ARG A 129 -4.75 -10.50 0.75
C ARG A 129 -3.53 -10.05 1.56
N ALA A 130 -3.63 -8.96 2.32
CA ALA A 130 -2.55 -8.49 3.18
C ALA A 130 -2.13 -9.58 4.19
N ARG A 131 -3.11 -10.24 4.82
CA ARG A 131 -2.85 -11.41 5.69
C ARG A 131 -2.17 -12.56 4.95
N CYS A 132 -2.58 -12.85 3.72
CA CYS A 132 -1.93 -13.89 2.90
C CYS A 132 -0.47 -13.56 2.55
N PHE A 133 -0.11 -12.28 2.42
CA PHE A 133 1.29 -11.86 2.21
C PHE A 133 2.10 -12.07 3.49
N ARG A 134 1.56 -11.66 4.64
CA ARG A 134 2.18 -11.82 5.97
C ARG A 134 2.43 -13.27 6.32
N ASP A 135 1.39 -14.09 6.21
CA ASP A 135 1.43 -15.51 6.56
C ASP A 135 2.26 -16.34 5.57
N GLN A 136 2.80 -15.71 4.51
CA GLN A 136 3.58 -16.36 3.45
C GLN A 136 2.89 -17.62 2.87
N ARG A 137 1.55 -17.65 2.86
CA ARG A 137 0.75 -18.80 2.39
C ARG A 137 1.09 -19.19 0.94
N ARG A 138 1.71 -18.28 0.21
CA ARG A 138 2.40 -18.53 -1.05
C ARG A 138 3.75 -17.80 -1.07
N PRO A 139 4.87 -18.46 -1.42
CA PRO A 139 6.13 -17.79 -1.66
C PRO A 139 5.99 -16.76 -2.80
N ARG A 140 6.41 -15.53 -2.56
CA ARG A 140 6.40 -14.45 -3.55
C ARG A 140 7.76 -13.77 -3.59
N LYS A 141 8.31 -13.63 -4.80
CA LYS A 141 9.56 -12.91 -5.00
C LYS A 141 9.35 -11.41 -4.74
N GLY A 142 10.29 -10.80 -4.03
CA GLY A 142 10.28 -9.36 -3.77
C GLY A 142 9.31 -8.85 -2.72
N ILE A 143 8.73 -9.76 -1.93
CA ILE A 143 8.01 -9.44 -0.70
C ILE A 143 8.93 -9.73 0.48
N LEU A 144 9.17 -8.73 1.33
CA LEU A 144 9.91 -8.94 2.57
C LEU A 144 9.06 -9.76 3.55
N LYS A 145 9.71 -10.61 4.35
CA LYS A 145 9.04 -11.22 5.50
C LYS A 145 8.58 -10.12 6.45
N HIS A 146 7.39 -10.25 6.99
CA HIS A 146 6.81 -9.26 7.90
C HIS A 146 5.88 -9.91 8.92
N ASP A 147 5.76 -9.26 10.07
CA ASP A 147 5.03 -9.74 11.24
C ASP A 147 3.61 -9.17 11.27
N HIS A 148 3.43 -7.97 10.71
CA HIS A 148 2.16 -7.26 10.69
C HIS A 148 1.84 -6.75 9.28
N ALA A 149 0.56 -6.54 8.98
CA ALA A 149 0.13 -5.94 7.73
C ALA A 149 -1.02 -4.96 7.96
N LEU A 150 -0.97 -3.82 7.28
CA LEU A 150 -1.95 -2.74 7.33
C LEU A 150 -2.48 -2.48 5.92
N THR A 151 -3.79 -2.29 5.76
CA THR A 151 -4.40 -1.86 4.49
C THR A 151 -4.84 -0.40 4.57
N VAL A 152 -4.36 0.40 3.62
CA VAL A 152 -4.63 1.83 3.53
C VAL A 152 -5.26 2.13 2.17
N LEU A 153 -6.38 2.83 2.18
CA LEU A 153 -6.98 3.39 0.97
C LEU A 153 -6.75 4.90 0.93
N PHE A 154 -6.19 5.39 -0.17
CA PHE A 154 -6.26 6.78 -0.54
C PHE A 154 -7.41 6.98 -1.52
N CYS A 155 -8.35 7.85 -1.19
CA CYS A 155 -9.52 8.04 -2.03
C CYS A 155 -9.99 9.50 -2.15
N GLY A 156 -10.64 9.77 -3.26
CA GLY A 156 -11.20 11.06 -3.59
C GLY A 156 -12.72 11.18 -3.39
N ALA A 157 -13.26 12.29 -3.85
CA ALA A 157 -14.69 12.56 -3.91
C ALA A 157 -15.45 11.42 -4.61
N GLY A 158 -16.67 11.12 -4.16
CA GLY A 158 -17.51 10.07 -4.76
C GLY A 158 -17.19 8.64 -4.32
N THR A 159 -16.25 8.44 -3.40
CA THR A 159 -16.04 7.15 -2.75
C THR A 159 -17.13 6.89 -1.71
N ASP A 160 -17.80 5.73 -1.78
CA ASP A 160 -18.76 5.32 -0.76
C ASP A 160 -18.03 4.78 0.47
N LEU A 161 -17.79 5.69 1.43
CA LEU A 161 -17.06 5.36 2.66
C LEU A 161 -17.79 4.35 3.55
N ILE A 162 -19.12 4.28 3.50
CA ILE A 162 -19.90 3.32 4.30
C ILE A 162 -19.59 1.90 3.83
N ILE A 163 -19.51 1.71 2.51
CA ILE A 163 -19.19 0.42 1.91
C ILE A 163 -17.70 0.09 2.09
N VAL A 164 -16.82 1.06 1.90
CA VAL A 164 -15.38 0.77 1.73
C VAL A 164 -14.61 0.75 3.04
N ALA A 165 -14.92 1.62 3.99
CA ALA A 165 -14.15 1.75 5.24
C ALA A 165 -14.01 0.45 6.05
N PRO A 166 -15.02 -0.44 6.13
CA PRO A 166 -14.88 -1.71 6.85
C PRO A 166 -13.80 -2.66 6.29
N HIS A 167 -13.32 -2.43 5.07
CA HIS A 167 -12.35 -3.29 4.40
C HIS A 167 -10.91 -2.79 4.48
N PHE A 168 -10.71 -1.59 4.99
CA PHE A 168 -9.39 -0.98 5.18
C PHE A 168 -9.14 -0.67 6.65
N ASP A 169 -7.89 -0.76 7.07
CA ASP A 169 -7.49 -0.35 8.42
C ASP A 169 -7.41 1.17 8.54
N ARG A 170 -7.10 1.85 7.44
CA ARG A 170 -7.12 3.31 7.32
C ARG A 170 -7.69 3.72 5.97
N VAL A 171 -8.59 4.71 5.98
CA VAL A 171 -9.04 5.41 4.77
C VAL A 171 -8.61 6.87 4.89
N ILE A 172 -7.94 7.38 3.87
CA ILE A 172 -7.33 8.70 3.81
C ILE A 172 -7.88 9.42 2.58
N SER A 173 -8.57 10.54 2.80
CA SER A 173 -9.01 11.37 1.68
C SER A 173 -7.82 12.07 1.00
N HIS A 174 -7.93 12.41 -0.29
CA HIS A 174 -6.92 13.24 -0.95
C HIS A 174 -6.68 14.58 -0.24
N THR A 175 -7.72 15.15 0.39
CA THR A 175 -7.59 16.39 1.18
C THR A 175 -6.70 16.18 2.41
N GLU A 176 -6.90 15.09 3.15
CA GLU A 176 -6.01 14.77 4.29
C GLU A 176 -4.59 14.45 3.82
N ALA A 177 -4.44 13.72 2.70
CA ALA A 177 -3.14 13.35 2.15
C ALA A 177 -2.29 14.58 1.77
N LYS A 178 -2.90 15.64 1.22
CA LYS A 178 -2.20 16.91 0.91
C LYS A 178 -1.51 17.52 2.12
N GLY A 179 -2.11 17.41 3.31
CA GLY A 179 -1.52 17.93 4.55
C GLY A 179 -0.37 17.08 5.09
N ALA A 180 -0.29 15.81 4.71
CA ALA A 180 0.64 14.84 5.28
C ALA A 180 1.80 14.45 4.35
N PHE A 181 1.65 14.63 3.03
CA PHE A 181 2.63 14.21 2.03
C PHE A 181 3.05 15.41 1.16
N PRO A 182 4.27 15.94 1.33
CA PRO A 182 4.75 17.03 0.49
C PRO A 182 4.78 16.66 -0.99
N GLY A 183 4.31 17.56 -1.85
CA GLY A 183 4.23 17.33 -3.29
C GLY A 183 3.04 16.48 -3.72
N TYR A 184 2.12 16.12 -2.81
CA TYR A 184 0.86 15.47 -3.18
C TYR A 184 0.05 16.41 -4.09
N PRO A 185 -0.36 15.97 -5.30
CA PRO A 185 -1.05 16.83 -6.26
C PRO A 185 -2.40 17.36 -5.78
N ASP A 186 -2.86 18.41 -6.47
CA ASP A 186 -4.17 19.03 -6.26
C ASP A 186 -5.35 18.24 -6.81
#